data_AF-A0A969K0P5-F1
#
_entry.id   AF-A0A969K0P5-F1
#
_cell.length_a   1.000
_cell.length_b   1.000
_cell.length_c   1.000
_cell.angle_alpha   90.00
_cell.angle_beta   90.00
_cell.angle_gamma   90.00
#
_symmetry.space_group_name_H-M   'P 1'
#
loop_
_entity.id
_entity.type
_entity.pdbx_description
1 polymer ?
#
loop_
_entity_poly.entity_id
_entity_poly.type
_entity_poly.pdbx_seq_one_letter_code
_entity_poly.pdbx_strand_id
1 'polypeptide(L)'
;ANHYQRCNPNERGHFSITPMGVELGIWQGQYINQSLPWLRWWNSDGNLLLNGDERAEQEKQRAEQEKQRAEQEKQRADRLANRLRELGLNPDEM
;
A
#
# COMPACT_ATOMS: atom_id res chain seq x y z
N ALA A 1 -10.37 -10.76 -26.61
CA ALA A 1 -9.59 -12.01 -26.81
C ALA A 1 -8.62 -12.14 -25.63
N ASN A 2 -8.60 -13.29 -24.96
CA ASN A 2 -7.66 -13.53 -23.86
C ASN A 2 -6.33 -13.98 -24.45
N HIS A 3 -5.31 -13.12 -24.36
CA HIS A 3 -3.98 -13.41 -24.86
C HIS A 3 -3.11 -13.87 -23.68
N TYR A 4 -2.66 -15.13 -23.73
CA TYR A 4 -1.66 -15.62 -22.78
C TYR A 4 -0.28 -15.33 -23.36
N GLN A 5 0.47 -14.45 -22.70
CA GLN A 5 1.86 -14.19 -23.03
C GLN A 5 2.75 -14.98 -22.07
N ARG A 6 3.63 -15.82 -22.61
CA ARG A 6 4.57 -16.60 -21.81
C ARG A 6 5.70 -15.68 -21.36
N CYS A 7 5.82 -15.43 -20.06
CA CYS A 7 6.97 -14.72 -19.52
C CYS A 7 8.16 -15.67 -19.43
N ASN A 8 9.36 -15.15 -19.68
CA ASN A 8 10.59 -15.89 -19.41
C ASN A 8 11.03 -15.66 -17.96
N PRO A 9 11.64 -16.66 -17.31
CA PRO A 9 12.22 -16.46 -15.99
C PRO A 9 13.44 -15.54 -16.07
N ASN A 10 13.65 -14.75 -15.03
CA ASN A 10 14.84 -13.95 -14.78
C ASN A 10 15.98 -14.83 -14.23
N GLU A 11 17.13 -14.22 -13.92
CA GLU A 11 18.32 -14.92 -13.39
C GLU A 11 18.07 -15.67 -12.07
N ARG A 12 17.03 -15.31 -11.32
CA ARG A 12 16.62 -15.93 -10.06
C ARG A 12 15.59 -17.04 -10.25
N GLY A 13 15.20 -17.32 -11.50
CA GLY A 13 14.12 -18.27 -11.81
C GLY A 13 12.72 -17.72 -11.55
N HIS A 14 12.57 -16.39 -11.45
CA HIS A 14 11.28 -15.72 -11.24
C HIS A 14 10.74 -15.10 -12.54
N PHE A 15 9.45 -15.06 -12.72
CA PHE A 15 8.79 -14.48 -13.89
C PHE A 15 8.40 -13.03 -13.60
N SER A 16 9.14 -12.07 -14.14
CA SER A 16 8.85 -10.64 -13.92
C SER A 16 7.60 -10.20 -14.71
N ILE A 17 6.70 -9.50 -14.03
CA ILE A 17 5.48 -8.89 -14.57
C ILE A 17 5.66 -7.37 -14.50
N THR A 18 6.36 -6.83 -15.50
CA THR A 18 6.70 -5.39 -15.58
C THR A 18 5.48 -4.46 -15.43
N PRO A 19 4.29 -4.74 -16.02
CA PRO A 19 3.13 -3.87 -15.84
C PRO A 19 2.65 -3.74 -14.39
N MET A 20 2.98 -4.70 -13.54
CA MET A 20 2.58 -4.73 -12.13
C MET A 20 3.76 -4.46 -11.17
N GLY A 21 5.00 -4.39 -11.68
CA GLY A 21 6.21 -4.21 -10.86
C GLY A 21 6.51 -5.36 -9.89
N VAL A 22 6.00 -6.57 -10.19
CA VAL A 22 6.15 -7.77 -9.36
C VAL A 22 6.81 -8.89 -10.14
N GLU A 23 7.36 -9.87 -9.43
CA GLU A 23 7.91 -11.10 -9.99
C GLU A 23 7.22 -12.32 -9.38
N LEU A 24 7.05 -13.38 -10.18
CA LEU A 24 6.42 -14.62 -9.73
C LEU A 24 7.50 -15.70 -9.61
N GLY A 25 7.80 -16.14 -8.40
CA GLY A 25 8.89 -17.06 -8.11
C GLY A 25 8.43 -18.32 -7.39
N ILE A 26 9.29 -19.33 -7.34
CA ILE A 26 9.08 -20.51 -6.51
C ILE A 26 9.72 -20.27 -5.15
N TRP A 27 8.91 -20.34 -4.11
CA TRP A 27 9.36 -20.31 -2.73
C TRP A 27 9.39 -21.73 -2.16
N GLN A 28 10.56 -22.16 -1.69
CA GLN A 28 10.73 -23.45 -1.04
C GLN A 28 10.46 -23.29 0.46
N GLY A 29 9.34 -23.82 0.92
CA GLY A 29 9.01 -23.79 2.34
C GLY A 29 7.80 -24.64 2.70
N GLN A 30 7.51 -24.70 3.99
CA GLN A 30 6.42 -25.49 4.52
C GLN A 30 5.15 -24.63 4.56
N TYR A 31 4.17 -25.01 3.75
CA TYR A 31 2.84 -24.41 3.76
C TYR A 31 1.83 -25.55 3.91
N ILE A 32 0.80 -25.37 4.72
CA ILE A 32 -0.26 -26.37 4.98
C ILE A 32 0.28 -27.79 5.29
N ASN A 33 1.32 -27.89 6.13
CA ASN A 33 2.00 -29.15 6.47
C ASN A 33 2.65 -29.90 5.29
N GLN A 34 2.84 -29.23 4.14
CA GLN A 34 3.53 -29.76 2.98
C GLN A 34 4.73 -28.88 2.63
N SER A 35 5.92 -29.47 2.66
CA SER A 35 7.14 -28.84 2.13
C SER A 35 7.20 -29.09 0.63
N LEU A 36 6.76 -28.09 -0.14
CA LEU A 36 6.73 -28.13 -1.59
C LEU A 36 7.26 -26.81 -2.16
N PRO A 37 7.66 -26.80 -3.43
CA PRO A 37 7.93 -25.57 -4.17
C PRO A 37 6.62 -24.82 -4.42
N TRP A 38 6.29 -23.86 -3.57
CA TRP A 38 5.07 -23.06 -3.67
C TRP A 38 5.29 -21.86 -4.58
N LEU A 39 4.30 -21.54 -5.43
CA LEU A 39 4.33 -20.32 -6.22
C LEU A 39 4.07 -19.11 -5.32
N ARG A 40 4.96 -18.13 -5.34
CA ARG A 40 4.89 -16.91 -4.50
C ARG A 40 5.21 -15.66 -5.32
N TRP A 41 4.60 -14.56 -4.93
CA TRP A 41 4.89 -13.24 -5.47
C TRP A 41 6.10 -12.62 -4.76
N TRP A 42 6.94 -11.95 -5.52
CA TRP A 42 8.13 -11.22 -5.11
C TRP A 42 8.06 -9.80 -5.66
N ASN A 43 8.69 -8.84 -5.01
CA ASN A 43 8.86 -7.50 -5.56
C ASN A 43 10.08 -7.44 -6.50
N SER A 44 10.27 -6.31 -7.19
CA SER A 44 11.40 -6.10 -8.10
C SER A 44 12.78 -6.11 -7.40
N ASP A 45 12.81 -5.91 -6.07
CA ASP A 45 14.03 -6.04 -5.25
C ASP A 45 14.32 -7.50 -4.85
N GLY A 46 13.39 -8.42 -5.13
CA GLY A 46 13.42 -9.82 -4.71
C GLY A 46 13.21 -10.03 -3.22
N ASN A 47 12.41 -9.18 -2.60
CA ASN A 47 11.73 -9.45 -1.34
C ASN A 47 10.40 -10.17 -1.63
N LEU A 48 10.09 -11.19 -0.84
CA LEU A 48 8.81 -11.89 -0.92
C LEU A 48 7.69 -10.88 -0.63
N LEU A 49 6.68 -10.81 -1.50
CA LEU A 49 5.49 -10.04 -1.22
C LEU A 49 4.72 -10.77 -0.11
N LEU A 50 4.82 -10.19 1.08
CA LEU A 50 4.02 -10.49 2.25
C LEU A 50 2.52 -10.43 1.86
N ASN A 51 1.72 -11.31 2.47
CA ASN A 51 0.37 -11.65 1.98
C ASN A 51 -0.51 -10.38 1.87
N GLY A 52 -1.53 -10.41 1.00
CA GLY A 52 -2.41 -9.25 0.75
C GLY A 52 -2.98 -8.56 2.02
N ASP A 53 -3.08 -9.31 3.13
CA ASP A 53 -3.44 -8.80 4.45
C ASP A 53 -2.43 -7.81 5.04
N GLU A 54 -1.12 -8.02 4.86
CA GLU A 54 -0.08 -7.11 5.36
C GLU A 54 -0.03 -5.82 4.54
N ARG A 55 -0.33 -5.88 3.23
CA ARG A 55 -0.53 -4.69 2.40
C ARG A 55 -1.79 -3.92 2.79
N ALA A 56 -2.89 -4.61 3.10
CA ALA A 56 -4.12 -3.97 3.56
C ALA A 56 -3.92 -3.24 4.90
N GLU A 57 -3.13 -3.81 5.81
CA GLU A 57 -2.82 -3.18 7.10
C GLU A 57 -1.93 -1.94 6.93
N GLN A 58 -0.94 -2.02 6.04
CA GLN A 58 -0.06 -0.88 5.76
C GLN A 58 -0.79 0.25 5.03
N GLU A 59 -1.72 -0.07 4.13
CA GLU A 59 -2.56 0.92 3.45
C GLU A 59 -3.59 1.54 4.41
N LYS A 60 -4.16 0.74 5.33
CA LYS A 60 -4.98 1.24 6.44
C LYS A 60 -4.20 2.21 7.31
N GLN A 61 -2.98 1.87 7.71
CA GLN A 61 -2.16 2.76 8.54
C GLN A 61 -1.88 4.10 7.84
N ARG A 62 -1.61 4.09 6.52
CA ARG A 62 -1.45 5.34 5.77
C ARG A 62 -2.75 6.15 5.72
N ALA A 63 -3.88 5.50 5.42
CA ALA A 63 -5.18 6.15 5.38
C ALA A 63 -5.59 6.74 6.75
N GLU A 64 -5.29 6.05 7.85
CA GLU A 64 -5.52 6.51 9.21
C GLU A 64 -4.64 7.73 9.55
N GLN A 65 -3.38 7.69 9.14
CA GLN A 65 -2.43 8.79 9.37
C GLN A 65 -2.80 10.04 8.57
N GLU A 66 -3.28 9.88 7.34
CA GLU A 66 -3.77 10.98 6.51
C GLU A 66 -5.07 11.57 7.08
N LYS A 67 -6.01 10.72 7.54
CA LYS A 67 -7.20 11.17 8.27
C LYS A 67 -6.85 11.97 9.52
N GLN A 68 -5.89 11.50 10.32
CA GLN A 68 -5.46 12.23 11.52
C GLN A 68 -4.89 13.61 11.19
N ARG A 69 -4.13 13.74 10.10
CA ARG A 69 -3.61 15.04 9.66
C ARG A 69 -4.74 15.97 9.22
N ALA A 70 -5.68 15.48 8.42
CA ALA A 70 -6.84 16.25 7.99
C ALA A 70 -7.71 16.70 9.18
N GLU A 71 -7.92 15.83 10.17
CA GLU A 71 -8.67 16.16 11.38
C GLU A 71 -7.94 17.21 12.24
N GLN A 72 -6.61 17.08 12.41
CA GLN A 72 -5.81 18.08 13.12
C GLN A 72 -5.84 19.45 12.44
N GLU A 73 -5.76 19.47 11.12
CA GLU A 73 -5.81 20.70 10.34
C GLU A 73 -7.19 21.35 10.44
N LYS A 74 -8.26 20.55 10.34
CA LYS A 74 -9.64 21.02 10.55
C LYS A 74 -9.84 21.58 11.96
N GLN A 75 -9.37 20.89 13.00
CA GLN A 75 -9.45 21.40 14.38
C GLN A 75 -8.64 22.69 14.59
N ARG A 76 -7.51 22.85 13.89
CA ARG A 76 -6.74 24.10 13.93
C ARG A 76 -7.49 25.23 13.21
N ALA A 77 -8.08 24.95 12.06
CA ALA A 77 -8.92 25.89 11.32
C ALA A 77 -10.13 26.32 12.14
N ASP A 78 -10.86 25.38 12.75
CA ASP A 78 -12.02 25.66 13.61
C ASP A 78 -11.63 26.48 14.85
N ARG A 79 -10.50 26.16 15.50
CA ARG A 79 -9.99 26.96 16.62
C ARG A 79 -9.62 28.37 16.19
N LEU A 80 -8.97 28.53 15.05
CA LEU A 80 -8.59 29.82 14.52
C LEU A 80 -9.83 30.64 14.14
N ALA A 81 -10.80 30.03 13.45
CA ALA A 81 -12.07 30.66 13.11
C ALA A 81 -12.84 31.10 14.35
N ASN A 82 -12.90 30.26 15.39
CA ASN A 82 -13.51 30.63 16.67
C ASN A 82 -12.78 31.80 17.34
N ARG A 83 -11.44 31.80 17.35
CA ARG A 83 -10.63 32.90 17.90
C ARG A 83 -10.84 34.21 17.14
N LEU A 84 -10.99 34.14 15.82
CA LEU A 84 -11.29 35.30 14.97
C LEU A 84 -12.70 35.84 15.24
N ARG A 85 -13.70 34.96 15.38
CA ARG A 85 -15.06 35.33 15.78
C ARG A 85 -15.11 35.96 17.17
N GLU A 86 -14.34 35.45 18.14
CA GLU A 86 -14.19 36.06 19.48
C GLU A 86 -13.59 37.47 19.41
N LEU A 87 -12.72 37.73 18.43
CA LEU A 87 -12.12 39.04 18.18
C LEU A 87 -13.00 39.97 17.31
N GLY A 88 -14.21 39.52 16.93
CA GLY A 88 -15.15 40.30 16.11
C GLY A 88 -14.80 40.36 14.62
N LEU A 89 -13.90 39.50 14.15
CA LEU A 89 -13.53 39.35 12.74
C LEU A 89 -14.28 38.16 12.14
N ASN A 90 -15.01 38.34 11.04
CA ASN A 90 -15.69 37.24 10.34
C ASN A 90 -14.67 36.40 9.55
N PRO A 91 -14.45 35.12 9.90
CA PRO A 91 -13.53 34.25 9.18
C PRO A 91 -14.05 33.77 7.81
N ASP A 92 -15.33 34.02 7.49
CA ASP A 92 -15.98 33.69 6.21
C ASP A 92 -15.86 34.83 5.16
N GLU A 93 -15.24 35.97 5.51
CA GLU A 93 -15.09 37.14 4.61
C GLU A 93 -13.66 37.33 4.04
N MET A 94 -12.76 36.33 4.19
CA MET A 94 -11.44 36.27 3.52
C MET A 94 -11.35 35.05 2.60
#